data_AF-A0A529GGU3-F1
#
_entry.id   AF-A0A529GGU3-F1
#
_cell.length_a   1.000
_cell.length_b   1.000
_cell.length_c   1.000
_cell.angle_alpha   90.00
_cell.angle_beta   90.00
_cell.angle_gamma   90.00
#
_symmetry.space_group_name_H-M   'P 1'
#
loop_
_entity.id
_entity.type
_entity.pdbx_description
1 polymer ?
#
loop_
_entity_poly.entity_id
_entity_poly.type
_entity_poly.pdbx_seq_one_letter_code
_entity_poly.pdbx_strand_id
1 'polypeptide(L)' 'AVEIEQPVRFAWNPDKVVMFDKGSGVSLRHAS' A
#
# COMPACT_ATOMS: atom_id res chain seq x y z
N ALA A 1 -1.61 23.49 -11.72
CA ALA A 1 -2.65 22.56 -11.23
C ALA A 1 -2.32 21.16 -11.76
N VAL A 2 -2.76 20.09 -11.09
CA VAL A 2 -2.66 18.71 -11.60
C VAL A 2 -3.95 18.39 -12.34
N GLU A 3 -3.84 17.87 -13.56
CA GLU A 3 -4.98 17.51 -14.42
C GLU A 3 -5.37 16.04 -14.24
N ILE A 4 -6.65 15.72 -14.50
CA ILE A 4 -7.28 14.44 -14.14
C ILE A 4 -6.64 13.22 -14.82
N GLU A 5 -5.90 13.40 -15.91
CA GLU A 5 -5.31 12.29 -16.71
C GLU A 5 -3.78 12.38 -16.83
N GLN A 6 -3.14 13.26 -16.06
CA GLN A 6 -1.70 13.39 -16.08
C GLN A 6 -1.04 12.09 -15.55
N PRO A 7 -0.14 11.45 -16.32
CA PRO A 7 0.63 10.31 -15.82
C PRO A 7 1.53 10.75 -14.68
N VAL A 8 1.44 10.08 -13.54
CA VAL A 8 2.28 10.34 -12.37
C VAL A 8 2.98 9.07 -11.91
N ARG A 9 4.16 9.25 -11.31
CA ARG A 9 4.89 8.16 -10.68
C ARG A 9 4.49 8.09 -9.21
N PHE A 10 4.00 6.92 -8.81
CA PHE A 10 3.76 6.62 -7.41
C PHE A 10 4.97 5.91 -6.82
N ALA A 11 5.39 6.37 -5.64
CA ALA A 11 6.40 5.73 -4.81
C ALA A 11 5.81 5.50 -3.42
N TRP A 12 6.24 4.40 -2.78
CA TRP A 12 5.79 4.04 -1.44
C TRP A 12 6.86 4.41 -0.40
N ASN A 13 6.44 4.95 0.73
CA ASN A 13 7.29 5.03 1.92
C ASN A 13 7.27 3.66 2.60
N PRO A 14 8.39 2.92 2.66
CA PRO A 14 8.43 1.55 3.18
C PRO A 14 8.05 1.46 4.67
N ASP A 15 8.31 2.51 5.45
CA ASP A 15 7.94 2.56 6.88
C ASP A 15 6.42 2.62 7.08
N LYS A 16 5.68 2.98 6.03
CA LYS A 16 4.23 3.11 6.03
C LYS A 16 3.51 2.05 5.18
N VAL A 17 4.24 1.06 4.64
CA VAL A 17 3.63 -0.08 3.94
C VAL A 17 3.20 -1.13 4.96
N VAL A 18 1.96 -1.61 4.84
CA VAL A 18 1.41 -2.71 5.64
C VAL A 18 0.86 -3.79 4.71
N MET A 19 1.17 -5.04 5.00
CA MET A 19 0.72 -6.20 4.21
C MET A 19 -0.28 -7.03 5.02
N PHE A 20 -1.26 -7.60 4.32
CA PHE A 20 -2.31 -8.42 4.90
C PHE A 20 -2.44 -9.73 4.11
N ASP A 21 -2.73 -10.82 4.81
CA ASP A 21 -3.13 -12.07 4.16
C ASP A 21 -4.49 -11.88 3.46
N LYS A 22 -4.61 -12.39 2.24
CA LYS A 22 -5.81 -12.20 1.41
C LYS A 22 -7.02 -12.98 1.94
N GLY A 23 -6.80 -14.18 2.48
CA GLY A 23 -7.89 -15.07 2.89
C GLY A 23 -8.51 -14.64 4.22
N SER A 24 -7.67 -14.22 5.16
CA SER A 24 -8.06 -13.88 6.53
C SER A 24 -8.16 -12.38 6.78
N GLY A 25 -7.52 -11.55 5.96
CA GLY A 25 -7.37 -10.11 6.22
C GLY A 25 -6.46 -9.78 7.40
N VAL A 26 -5.74 -10.76 7.95
CA VAL A 26 -4.84 -10.56 9.10
C VAL A 26 -3.55 -9.90 8.64
N SER A 27 -3.06 -8.94 9.43
CA SER A 27 -1.78 -8.29 9.17
C SER A 27 -0.64 -9.31 9.22
N LEU A 28 0.20 -9.33 8.19
CA LEU A 28 1.36 -10.23 8.13
C LEU A 28 2.43 -9.89 9.19
N ARG A 29 2.41 -8.68 9.76
CA ARG A 29 3.29 -8.33 10.88
C ARG A 29 2.81 -8.89 12.22
N HIS A 30 1.54 -9.27 12.33
CA HIS A 30 0.89 -9.73 13.56
C HIS A 30 0.51 -11.22 13.50
N ALA A 31 0.92 -11.95 12.44
CA ALA A 31 0.77 -13.40 12.39
C ALA A 31 1.80 -14.03 13.35
N SER A 32 1.34 -14.36 14.55
CA SER A 32 2.07 -15.11 15.59
C SER A 32 2.03 -16.60 15.33
#